data_AF-A0A0L1J3Y1-F1
#
_entry.id   AF-A0A0L1J3Y1-F1
#
_cell.length_a   1.000
_cell.length_b   1.000
_cell.length_c   1.000
_cell.angle_alpha   90.00
_cell.angle_beta   90.00
_cell.angle_gamma   90.00
#
_symmetry.space_group_name_H-M   'P 1'
#
loop_
_entity.id
_entity.type
_entity.pdbx_description
1 polymer ?
#
loop_
_entity_poly.entity_id
_entity_poly.type
_entity_poly.pdbx_seq_one_letter_code
_entity_poly.pdbx_strand_id
1 'polypeptide(L)' 'MKLSLNLILIIGSAAISHATLVPVPGATEELCGRLGVMYYDPDNLPHGMEVHEIRKCAGHPLGRENYWGWGDYLPRWFP' A
#
# COMPACT_ATOMS: atom_id res chain seq x y z
N MET A 1 -6.94 46.35 -6.78
CA MET A 1 -7.92 45.44 -6.15
C MET A 1 -7.34 44.94 -4.84
N LYS A 2 -8.00 45.17 -3.70
CA LYS A 2 -7.57 44.63 -2.39
C LYS A 2 -8.14 43.23 -2.25
N LEU A 3 -7.31 42.22 -2.38
CA LEU A 3 -7.70 40.83 -2.16
C LEU A 3 -7.99 40.65 -0.67
N SER A 4 -9.19 40.17 -0.33
CA SER A 4 -9.61 39.97 1.07
C SER A 4 -8.72 38.94 1.76
N LEU A 5 -8.26 39.25 2.98
CA LEU A 5 -7.41 38.35 3.80
C LEU A 5 -8.06 36.96 4.01
N ASN A 6 -9.40 36.92 4.04
CA ASN A 6 -10.17 35.68 4.15
C ASN A 6 -10.05 34.81 2.89
N LEU A 7 -9.88 35.43 1.71
CA LEU A 7 -9.67 34.71 0.45
C LEU A 7 -8.29 34.03 0.43
N ILE A 8 -7.28 34.65 1.04
CA ILE A 8 -5.92 34.09 1.15
C ILE A 8 -5.89 32.90 2.12
N LEU A 9 -6.62 33.00 3.24
CA LEU A 9 -6.75 31.92 4.22
C LEU A 9 -7.46 30.67 3.66
N ILE A 10 -8.47 30.84 2.80
CA ILE A 10 -9.18 29.71 2.18
C ILE A 10 -8.27 28.97 1.18
N ILE A 11 -7.47 29.69 0.39
CA ILE A 11 -6.59 29.11 -0.63
C ILE A 11 -5.38 28.38 0.01
N GLY A 12 -4.92 28.82 1.19
CA GLY A 12 -3.71 28.28 1.84
C GLY A 12 -3.86 26.94 2.56
N SER A 13 -5.05 26.36 2.63
CA SER A 13 -5.34 25.23 3.54
C SER A 13 -5.12 23.81 2.98
N ALA A 14 -4.70 23.66 1.72
CA ALA A 14 -4.56 22.34 1.09
C ALA A 14 -3.09 21.95 0.83
N ALA A 15 -2.26 21.89 1.87
CA ALA A 15 -1.03 21.10 1.80
C ALA A 15 -1.38 19.64 2.12
N ILE A 16 -1.89 18.91 1.14
CA ILE A 16 -2.13 17.47 1.26
C ILE A 16 -0.77 16.78 1.10
N SER A 17 -0.19 16.31 2.20
CA SER A 17 0.94 15.38 2.15
C SER A 17 0.46 14.09 1.50
N HIS A 18 0.88 13.85 0.25
CA HIS A 18 0.61 12.60 -0.43
C HIS A 18 1.70 11.60 -0.03
N ALA A 19 1.34 10.56 0.72
CA ALA A 19 2.22 9.41 0.90
C ALA A 19 2.29 8.65 -0.44
N THR A 20 3.48 8.61 -1.04
CA THR A 20 3.71 7.81 -2.24
C THR A 20 3.97 6.37 -1.84
N LEU A 21 2.96 5.52 -1.97
CA LEU A 21 3.12 4.09 -1.75
C LEU A 21 3.86 3.46 -2.93
N VAL A 22 4.92 2.70 -2.65
CA VAL A 22 5.71 1.98 -3.65
C VAL A 22 5.67 0.48 -3.39
N PRO A 23 5.76 -0.38 -4.42
CA PRO A 23 5.77 -1.82 -4.23
C PRO A 23 7.03 -2.25 -3.46
N VAL A 24 6.89 -3.24 -2.59
CA VAL A 24 8.04 -3.84 -1.88
C VAL A 24 9.01 -4.45 -2.91
N PRO A 25 10.34 -4.28 -2.76
CA PRO A 25 11.31 -4.84 -3.69
C PRO A 25 11.14 -6.34 -3.91
N GLY A 26 11.02 -6.73 -5.18
CA GLY A 26 10.83 -8.13 -5.58
C GLY A 26 9.43 -8.69 -5.32
N ALA A 27 8.46 -7.87 -4.94
CA ALA A 27 7.05 -8.22 -5.02
C ALA A 27 6.56 -8.05 -6.46
N THR A 28 6.08 -9.14 -7.07
CA THR A 28 5.50 -9.12 -8.42
C THR A 28 4.10 -9.73 -8.37
N GLU A 29 3.26 -9.38 -9.35
CA GLU A 29 1.95 -9.99 -9.53
C GLU A 29 2.04 -11.51 -9.73
N GLU A 30 3.09 -12.00 -10.39
CA GLU A 30 3.33 -13.44 -10.57
C GLU A 30 3.71 -14.13 -9.26
N LEU A 31 4.49 -13.47 -8.40
CA LEU A 31 4.86 -14.02 -7.09
C LEU A 31 3.68 -14.01 -6.12
N CYS A 32 2.92 -12.91 -6.11
CA CYS A 32 1.88 -12.70 -5.10
C CYS A 32 0.50 -13.21 -5.53
N GLY A 33 0.23 -13.30 -6.84
CA GLY A 33 -1.04 -13.80 -7.38
C GLY A 33 -2.24 -13.19 -6.66
N ARG A 34 -3.09 -14.04 -6.09
CA ARG A 34 -4.29 -13.63 -5.37
C ARG A 34 -4.03 -12.89 -4.05
N LEU A 35 -2.84 -13.03 -3.47
CA LEU A 35 -2.45 -12.31 -2.25
C LEU A 35 -2.23 -10.82 -2.51
N GLY A 36 -2.01 -10.43 -3.77
CA GLY A 36 -1.72 -9.04 -4.18
C GLY A 36 -0.33 -8.56 -3.75
N VAL A 37 0.20 -7.58 -4.48
CA VAL A 37 1.49 -6.94 -4.18
C VAL A 37 1.36 -6.06 -2.93
N MET A 38 2.32 -6.15 -2.01
CA MET A 38 2.42 -5.23 -0.86
C MET A 38 3.03 -3.91 -1.32
N TYR A 39 2.42 -2.81 -0.88
CA TYR A 39 2.97 -1.47 -1.03
C TYR A 39 3.32 -0.89 0.34
N TYR A 40 4.37 -0.09 0.39
CA TYR A 40 4.83 0.57 1.61
C TYR A 40 5.18 2.03 1.34
N ASP A 41 5.23 2.82 2.40
CA ASP A 41 5.72 4.19 2.39
C ASP A 41 7.22 4.18 2.76
N PRO A 42 8.12 4.54 1.84
CA PRO A 42 9.56 4.56 2.10
C PRO A 42 9.97 5.51 3.23
N ASP A 43 9.20 6.58 3.45
CA ASP A 43 9.51 7.62 4.42
C ASP A 43 8.90 7.33 5.80
N ASN A 44 8.08 6.28 5.90
CA ASN A 44 7.30 5.97 7.10
C ASN A 44 7.36 4.47 7.45
N LEU A 45 8.59 3.97 7.60
CA LEU A 45 8.82 2.63 8.13
C LEU A 45 8.71 2.61 9.66
N PRO A 46 8.17 1.53 10.26
CA PRO A 46 8.26 1.29 11.69
C PRO A 46 9.71 1.35 12.18
N HIS A 47 9.89 1.86 13.40
CA HIS A 47 11.23 2.08 13.96
C HIS A 47 12.05 0.78 14.00
N GLY A 48 13.26 0.83 13.44
CA GLY A 48 14.20 -0.28 13.41
C GLY A 48 13.90 -1.36 12.38
N MET A 49 12.91 -1.15 11.49
CA MET A 49 12.59 -2.06 10.42
C MET A 49 13.29 -1.66 9.12
N GLU A 50 13.88 -2.62 8.44
CA GLU A 50 14.41 -2.48 7.09
C GLU A 50 13.39 -2.94 6.04
N VAL A 51 13.49 -2.39 4.83
CA VAL A 51 12.58 -2.70 3.71
C VAL A 51 12.50 -4.21 3.40
N HIS A 52 13.62 -4.93 3.55
CA HIS A 52 13.68 -6.36 3.26
C HIS A 52 12.91 -7.23 4.27
N GLU A 53 12.56 -6.67 5.43
CA GLU A 53 11.76 -7.32 6.47
C GLU A 53 10.25 -7.15 6.22
N ILE A 54 9.87 -6.27 5.28
CA ILE A 54 8.48 -6.12 4.86
C ILE A 54 8.09 -7.34 4.02
N ARG A 55 6.94 -7.94 4.34
CA ARG A 55 6.33 -8.97 3.51
C ARG A 55 6.10 -8.47 2.08
N LYS A 56 6.44 -9.30 1.09
CA LYS A 56 6.29 -8.95 -0.33
C LYS A 56 4.82 -8.89 -0.77
N CYS A 57 3.97 -9.76 -0.23
CA CYS A 57 2.57 -9.85 -0.63
C CYS A 57 1.64 -9.25 0.43
N ALA A 58 0.54 -8.63 -0.02
CA ALA A 58 -0.44 -7.97 0.83
C ALA A 58 -1.29 -8.97 1.63
N GLY A 59 -1.43 -10.20 1.17
CA GLY A 59 -1.97 -11.34 1.90
C GLY A 59 -0.89 -12.27 2.45
N HIS A 60 -1.25 -13.07 3.45
CA HIS A 60 -0.50 -14.18 3.99
C HIS A 60 -0.84 -15.48 3.23
N PRO A 61 0.14 -16.31 2.84
CA PRO A 61 -0.12 -17.57 2.12
C PRO A 61 -1.03 -18.53 2.88
N LEU A 62 -1.00 -18.50 4.21
CA LEU A 62 -1.92 -19.24 5.08
C LEU A 62 -2.98 -18.32 5.71
N GLY A 63 -3.33 -17.22 5.04
CA GLY A 63 -4.37 -16.29 5.49
C GLY A 63 -5.76 -16.76 5.08
N ARG A 64 -6.78 -16.07 5.61
CA ARG A 64 -8.18 -16.30 5.21
C ARG A 64 -8.41 -15.93 3.75
N GLU A 65 -7.78 -14.84 3.32
CA GLU A 65 -7.70 -14.40 1.93
C GLU A 65 -7.12 -15.47 1.02
N ASN A 66 -6.24 -16.36 1.53
CA ASN A 66 -5.71 -17.46 0.75
C ASN A 66 -6.40 -18.82 0.97
N TYR A 67 -7.58 -18.85 1.60
CA TYR A 67 -8.22 -20.09 2.05
C TYR A 67 -7.26 -21.02 2.82
N TRP A 68 -6.46 -20.48 3.74
CA TRP A 68 -5.50 -21.28 4.52
C TRP A 68 -4.51 -22.09 3.64
N GLY A 69 -4.10 -21.52 2.50
CA GLY A 69 -3.16 -22.14 1.56
C GLY A 69 -3.80 -22.90 0.41
N TRP A 70 -5.12 -23.01 0.38
CA TRP A 70 -5.81 -23.77 -0.67
C TRP A 70 -6.10 -22.98 -1.92
N GLY A 71 -6.07 -21.66 -1.89
CA GLY A 71 -6.61 -20.92 -3.01
C GLY A 71 -5.67 -20.60 -4.15
N ASP A 72 -4.45 -21.10 -4.14
CA ASP A 72 -3.68 -21.30 -5.38
C ASP A 72 -4.30 -22.40 -6.27
N TYR A 73 -5.08 -23.32 -5.68
CA TYR A 73 -5.84 -24.34 -6.39
C TYR A 73 -7.25 -23.89 -6.77
N LEU A 74 -7.66 -22.68 -6.34
CA LEU A 74 -8.98 -22.15 -6.60
C LEU A 74 -8.96 -21.26 -7.86
N PRO A 75 -10.05 -21.23 -8.64
CA PRO A 75 -10.12 -20.37 -9.81
C PRO A 75 -9.94 -18.89 -9.44
N ARG A 76 -9.32 -18.09 -10.31
CA ARG A 76 -9.11 -16.65 -10.08
C ARG A 76 -10.38 -15.82 -9.84
N TRP A 77 -11.54 -16.31 -10.28
CA TRP A 77 -12.83 -15.66 -10.04
C TRP A 77 -13.41 -15.96 -8.65
N PHE A 78 -12.85 -16.95 -7.94
CA PHE A 78 -13.30 -17.34 -6.62
C PHE A 78 -12.67 -16.39 -5.58
N PRO A 79 -13.49 -15.69 -4.77
CA PRO A 79 -13.02 -14.64 -3.85
C PRO A 79 -12.06 -15.21 -2.82
#